data_AF-A0A4Q0VZ50-F1
#
_entry.id   AF-A0A4Q0VZ50-F1
#
_cell.length_a   1.000
_cell.length_b   1.000
_cell.length_c   1.000
_cell.angle_alpha   90.00
_cell.angle_beta   90.00
_cell.angle_gamma   90.00
#
_symmetry.space_group_name_H-M   'P 1'
#
loop_
_entity.id
_entity.type
_entity.pdbx_description
1 polymer ?
#
loop_
_entity_poly.entity_id
_entity_poly.type
_entity_poly.pdbx_seq_one_letter_code
_entity_poly.pdbx_strand_id
1 'polypeptide(L)' 'MDRFLFIFGIVVFFFSFISFVMNFIGEYEGIAMVISVFAMLNASIAIGVSEILARTKSLK' A
#
# COMPACT_ATOMS: atom_id res chain seq x y z
N MET A 1 -2.76 16.72 2.91
CA MET A 1 -3.19 15.48 3.59
C MET A 1 -3.17 14.35 2.56
N ASP A 2 -3.78 14.57 1.41
CA ASP A 2 -3.55 13.89 0.12
C ASP A 2 -2.07 13.53 -0.15
N ARG A 3 -1.13 14.49 -0.25
CA ARG A 3 0.31 14.19 -0.45
C ARG A 3 0.92 13.25 0.61
N PHE A 4 0.50 13.38 1.86
CA PHE A 4 1.01 12.51 2.94
C PHE A 4 0.50 11.08 2.77
N LEU A 5 -0.82 10.91 2.54
CA LEU A 5 -1.45 9.62 2.25
C LEU A 5 -0.82 8.94 1.03
N PHE A 6 -0.51 9.71 -0.02
CA PHE A 6 0.13 9.20 -1.23
C PHE A 6 1.54 8.66 -0.94
N ILE A 7 2.39 9.46 -0.31
CA ILE A 7 3.77 9.06 0.02
C ILE A 7 3.76 7.87 0.98
N PHE A 8 2.93 7.92 2.03
CA PHE A 8 2.77 6.83 2.98
C PHE A 8 2.33 5.54 2.28
N GLY A 9 1.31 5.62 1.41
CA GLY A 9 0.83 4.48 0.63
C GLY A 9 1.93 3.86 -0.24
N ILE A 10 2.70 4.68 -0.97
CA ILE A 10 3.81 4.17 -1.80
C ILE A 10 4.86 3.45 -0.95
N VAL A 11 5.26 4.04 0.18
CA VAL A 11 6.29 3.48 1.05
C VAL A 11 5.82 2.14 1.63
N VAL A 12 4.60 2.08 2.17
CA VAL A 12 4.03 0.84 2.72
C VAL A 12 3.86 -0.22 1.64
N PHE A 13 3.39 0.17 0.45
CA PHE A 13 3.25 -0.75 -0.67
C PHE A 13 4.61 -1.37 -1.05
N PHE A 14 5.65 -0.55 -1.19
CA PHE A 14 6.99 -1.00 -1.59
C PHE A 14 7.58 -2.02 -0.59
N PHE A 15 7.54 -1.71 0.72
CA PHE A 15 8.03 -2.65 1.74
C PHE A 15 7.19 -3.92 1.81
N SER A 16 5.87 -3.80 1.67
CA SER A 16 4.96 -4.96 1.66
C SER A 16 5.19 -5.83 0.43
N PHE A 17 5.48 -5.24 -0.72
CA PHE A 17 5.83 -5.96 -1.94
C PHE A 17 7.15 -6.71 -1.83
N ILE A 18 8.19 -6.09 -1.26
CA ILE A 18 9.46 -6.79 -0.96
C ILE A 18 9.19 -7.97 -0.04
N SER A 19 8.43 -7.76 1.04
CA SER A 19 8.06 -8.83 1.96
C SER A 19 7.31 -9.96 1.25
N PHE A 20 6.34 -9.62 0.39
CA PHE A 20 5.60 -10.60 -0.41
C PHE A 20 6.53 -11.44 -1.29
N VAL A 21 7.43 -10.81 -2.06
CA VAL A 21 8.37 -11.50 -2.95
C VAL A 21 9.31 -12.41 -2.17
N MET A 22 9.86 -11.92 -1.05
CA MET A 22 10.74 -12.71 -0.18
C MET A 22 10.03 -13.93 0.40
N ASN A 23 8.77 -13.78 0.82
CA ASN A 23 7.97 -14.90 1.35
C ASN A 23 7.52 -15.86 0.23
N PHE A 24 7.22 -15.36 -0.97
CA PHE A 24 6.79 -16.15 -2.11
C PHE A 24 7.92 -17.03 -2.67
N ILE A 25 9.14 -16.49 -2.78
CA ILE A 25 10.30 -17.21 -3.31
C ILE A 25 10.97 -18.07 -2.22
N GLY A 26 10.97 -17.60 -0.97
CA GLY A 26 11.67 -18.25 0.14
C GLY A 26 10.89 -19.35 0.86
N GLU A 27 9.70 -19.73 0.39
CA GLU A 27 8.81 -20.71 1.06
C GLU A 27 8.59 -20.44 2.57
N TYR A 28 8.55 -19.16 2.95
CA TYR A 28 8.29 -18.75 4.34
C TYR A 28 6.82 -18.96 4.75
N GLU A 29 6.52 -18.77 6.04
CA GLU A 29 5.17 -18.99 6.60
C GLU A 29 4.04 -18.26 5.83
N GLY A 30 2.97 -19.00 5.53
CA GLY A 30 1.82 -18.49 4.79
C GLY A 30 1.12 -17.29 5.45
N ILE A 31 1.20 -17.16 6.78
CA ILE A 31 0.64 -16.00 7.50
C ILE A 31 1.35 -14.70 7.09
N ALA A 32 2.67 -14.70 6.93
CA ALA A 32 3.42 -13.52 6.53
C ALA A 32 3.07 -13.08 5.11
N MET A 33 2.86 -14.04 4.19
CA MET A 33 2.36 -13.77 2.85
C MET A 33 0.98 -13.10 2.89
N VAL A 34 0.04 -13.65 3.67
CA VAL A 34 -1.31 -13.08 3.82
C VAL A 34 -1.26 -11.66 4.38
N ILE A 35 -0.45 -11.40 5.41
CA ILE A 35 -0.25 -10.06 5.97
C ILE A 35 0.30 -9.10 4.91
N SER A 36 1.30 -9.52 4.13
CA SER A 36 1.90 -8.69 3.09
C SER A 36 0.89 -8.30 2.01
N VAL A 37 -0.01 -9.21 1.62
CA VAL A 37 -1.10 -8.93 0.67
C VAL A 37 -2.08 -7.92 1.25
N PHE A 38 -2.53 -8.10 2.50
CA PHE A 38 -3.43 -7.13 3.12
C PHE A 38 -2.80 -5.75 3.31
N ALA A 39 -1.50 -5.70 3.62
CA ALA A 39 -0.76 -4.44 3.71
C ALA A 39 -0.66 -3.75 2.34
N MET A 40 -0.36 -4.48 1.26
CA MET A 40 -0.37 -3.94 -0.11
C MET A 40 -1.75 -3.42 -0.52
N LEU A 41 -2.83 -4.14 -0.20
CA LEU A 41 -4.20 -3.70 -0.49
C LEU A 41 -4.55 -2.40 0.26
N ASN A 42 -4.24 -2.32 1.56
CA ASN A 42 -4.47 -1.10 2.34
C ASN A 42 -3.65 0.09 1.82
N ALA A 43 -2.40 -0.15 1.44
CA ALA A 43 -1.55 0.86 0.83
C ALA A 43 -2.12 1.36 -0.50
N SER A 44 -2.67 0.45 -1.32
CA SER A 44 -3.32 0.78 -2.60
C SER A 44 -4.57 1.64 -2.40
N ILE A 45 -5.37 1.32 -1.36
CA ILE A 45 -6.52 2.14 -0.97
C ILE A 45 -6.07 3.54 -0.52
N ALA A 46 -5.01 3.64 0.29
CA ALA A 46 -4.48 4.94 0.72
C ALA A 46 -4.04 5.81 -0.47
N ILE A 47 -3.38 5.20 -1.47
CA ILE A 47 -3.01 5.87 -2.72
C ILE A 47 -4.27 6.34 -3.48
N GLY A 48 -5.26 5.47 -3.69
CA GLY A 48 -6.49 5.84 -4.39
C GLY A 48 -7.29 6.95 -3.69
N VAL A 49 -7.42 6.86 -2.37
CA VAL A 49 -8.06 7.91 -1.54
C VAL A 49 -7.31 9.23 -1.64
N SER A 50 -5.98 9.21 -1.68
CA SER A 50 -5.18 10.43 -1.84
C SER A 50 -5.50 11.17 -3.15
N GLU A 51 -5.72 10.43 -4.23
CA GLU A 51 -6.07 11.01 -5.53
C GLU A 51 -7.49 11.60 -5.51
N ILE A 52 -8.45 10.88 -4.92
CA ILE A 52 -9.82 11.36 -4.74
C ILE A 52 -9.81 12.67 -3.95
N LEU A 53 -9.10 12.72 -2.81
CA LEU A 53 -9.00 13.91 -1.98
C LEU A 53 -8.36 15.10 -2.73
N ALA A 54 -7.31 14.85 -3.53
CA ALA A 54 -6.69 15.89 -4.34
C ALA A 54 -7.67 16.49 -5.36
N ARG A 55 -8.44 15.65 -6.06
CA ARG A 55 -9.45 16.08 -7.04
C ARG A 55 -10.63 16.79 -6.39
N THR A 56 -11.13 16.30 -5.25
CA THR A 56 -12.24 16.94 -4.55
C THR A 56 -11.83 18.31 -4.00
N LYS A 57 -10.57 18.46 -3.57
CA LYS A 57 -10.06 19.76 -3.07
C LYS A 57 -9.95 20.81 -4.18
N SER A 58 -9.72 20.41 -5.44
CA SER A 58 -9.72 21.34 -6.58
C SER A 58 -11.11 21.71 -7.09
N LEU A 59 -12.17 20.99 -6.68
CA LEU A 59 -13.57 21.26 -7.04
C LEU A 59 -14.28 22.20 -6.05
N LYS A 60 -13.61 22.54 -4.94
CA LYS A 60 -14.08 23.50 -3.94
C LYS A 60 -13.52 24.89 -4.23
#